data_AF-A0A367QFP0-F1
#
_entry.id   AF-A0A367QFP0-F1
#
_cell.length_a   1.000
_cell.length_b   1.000
_cell.length_c   1.000
_cell.angle_alpha   90.00
_cell.angle_beta   90.00
_cell.angle_gamma   90.00
#
_symmetry.space_group_name_H-M   'P 1'
#
loop_
_entity.id
_entity.type
_entity.pdbx_description
1 polymer ?
#
loop_
_entity_poly.entity_id
_entity_poly.type
_entity_poly.pdbx_seq_one_letter_code
_entity_poly.pdbx_strand_id
1 'polypeptide(L)'
;MNPSEKPSLEIEASRQFIAWLHEQNLSLSFTTYQAGKLFFIGLQPNGRLSVFERTFERCMGLYANGNSLYMSSLYQLWRFENII
;
A
#
# COMPACT_ATOMS: atom_id res chain seq x y z
N MET A 1 25.53 15.37 -18.20
CA MET A 1 24.18 14.95 -17.77
C MET A 1 24.36 14.03 -16.59
N ASN A 2 23.99 14.46 -15.38
CA ASN A 2 24.10 13.62 -14.19
C ASN A 2 23.13 12.45 -14.32
N PRO A 3 23.54 11.21 -14.00
CA PRO A 3 22.68 10.05 -14.13
C PRO A 3 21.51 10.16 -13.15
N SER A 4 20.37 10.56 -13.72
CA SER A 4 18.98 10.40 -13.26
C SER A 4 18.82 9.90 -11.81
N GLU A 5 18.66 10.83 -10.86
CA GLU A 5 17.99 10.49 -9.61
C GLU A 5 16.62 9.90 -9.95
N LYS A 6 16.34 8.69 -9.46
CA LYS A 6 14.98 8.15 -9.54
C LYS A 6 14.10 9.10 -8.74
N PRO A 7 12.95 9.55 -9.28
CA PRO A 7 12.06 10.43 -8.54
C PRO A 7 11.70 9.77 -7.21
N SER A 8 11.86 10.51 -6.13
CA SER A 8 11.43 10.08 -4.80
C SER A 8 9.93 9.85 -4.82
N LEU A 9 9.48 8.81 -4.11
CA LEU A 9 8.06 8.61 -3.87
C LEU A 9 7.52 9.77 -3.04
N GLU A 10 6.66 10.58 -3.64
CA GLU A 10 5.94 11.65 -2.96
C GLU A 10 4.50 11.19 -2.69
N ILE A 11 4.03 11.39 -1.46
CA ILE A 11 2.68 11.03 -1.05
C ILE A 11 2.06 12.24 -0.38
N GLU A 12 0.99 12.73 -0.99
CA GLU A 12 0.16 13.78 -0.43
C GLU A 12 -1.23 13.22 -0.14
N ALA A 13 -1.77 13.61 1.01
CA ALA A 13 -3.12 13.27 1.41
C ALA A 13 -3.98 14.55 1.40
N SER A 14 -5.23 14.44 0.96
CA SER A 14 -6.18 15.54 1.05
C SER A 14 -6.35 15.99 2.50
N ARG A 15 -6.64 17.29 2.71
CA ARG A 15 -6.67 17.96 4.02
C ARG A 15 -7.39 17.20 5.15
N GLN A 16 -8.41 16.40 4.84
CA GLN A 16 -9.23 15.67 5.83
C GLN A 16 -9.06 14.15 5.77
N PHE A 17 -8.18 13.63 4.92
CA PHE A 17 -8.05 12.20 4.68
C PHE A 17 -7.64 11.42 5.94
N ILE A 18 -6.69 11.95 6.73
CA ILE A 18 -6.23 11.32 7.97
C ILE A 18 -7.34 11.30 9.02
N ALA A 19 -8.07 12.40 9.17
CA ALA A 19 -9.20 12.47 10.10
C ALA A 19 -10.30 11.48 9.70
N TRP A 20 -10.63 11.44 8.40
CA TRP A 20 -11.59 10.48 7.85
C TRP A 20 -11.17 9.02 8.07
N LEU A 21 -9.90 8.67 7.82
CA LEU A 21 -9.33 7.34 8.11
C LEU A 21 -9.54 6.93 9.58
N HIS A 22 -9.27 7.87 10.49
CA HIS A 22 -9.43 7.66 11.93
C HIS A 22 -10.90 7.46 12.30
N GLU A 23 -11.79 8.34 11.83
CA GLU A 23 -13.23 8.28 12.09
C GLU A 23 -13.87 7.00 11.56
N GLN A 24 -13.44 6.53 10.39
CA GLN A 24 -13.96 5.29 9.80
C GLN A 24 -13.29 4.02 10.35
N ASN A 25 -12.26 4.16 11.19
CA ASN A 25 -11.47 3.05 11.74
C ASN A 25 -11.03 2.03 10.68
N LEU A 26 -10.45 2.51 9.58
CA LEU A 26 -10.05 1.67 8.45
C LEU A 26 -8.59 1.90 8.05
N SER A 27 -8.10 0.98 7.22
CA SER A 27 -6.86 1.10 6.46
C SER A 27 -7.13 0.75 5.01
N LEU A 28 -6.27 1.21 4.10
CA LEU A 28 -6.39 0.97 2.67
C LEU A 28 -5.22 0.14 2.18
N SER A 29 -5.49 -0.78 1.26
CA SER A 29 -4.46 -1.42 0.45
C SER A 29 -4.84 -1.37 -1.01
N PHE A 30 -3.87 -1.01 -1.85
CA PHE A 30 -4.07 -0.89 -3.29
C PHE A 30 -2.76 -1.13 -4.04
N THR A 31 -2.89 -1.45 -5.32
CA THR A 31 -1.76 -1.72 -6.20
C THR A 31 -1.64 -0.69 -7.29
N THR A 32 -0.40 -0.41 -7.70
CA THR A 32 -0.12 0.33 -8.94
C THR A 32 0.38 -0.66 -9.98
N TYR A 33 -0.39 -0.85 -11.06
CA TYR A 33 -0.09 -1.88 -12.05
C TYR A 33 1.26 -1.66 -12.75
N GLN A 34 1.52 -0.42 -13.19
CA GLN A 34 2.74 -0.07 -13.95
C GLN A 34 3.98 0.06 -13.06
N ALA A 35 3.82 0.63 -11.86
CA ALA A 35 4.94 0.79 -10.93
C ALA A 35 5.21 -0.46 -10.07
N GLY A 36 4.32 -1.47 -10.14
CA GLY A 36 4.48 -2.74 -9.44
C GLY A 36 4.47 -2.59 -7.92
N LYS A 37 3.80 -1.56 -7.38
CA LYS A 37 3.75 -1.34 -5.93
C LYS A 37 2.48 -1.91 -5.34
N LEU A 38 2.58 -2.49 -4.16
CA LEU A 38 1.50 -2.74 -3.23
C LEU A 38 1.67 -1.77 -2.06
N PHE A 39 0.67 -0.92 -1.85
CA PHE A 39 0.62 0.03 -0.74
C PHE A 39 -0.27 -0.48 0.39
N PHE A 40 0.11 -0.14 1.61
CA PHE A 40 -0.70 -0.20 2.81
C PHE A 40 -0.69 1.18 3.46
N ILE A 41 -1.87 1.77 3.58
CA ILE A 41 -2.09 3.10 4.16
C ILE A 41 -2.95 2.92 5.40
N GLY A 42 -2.47 3.41 6.53
CA GLY A 42 -3.21 3.37 7.78
C GLY A 42 -2.74 4.49 8.71
N LEU A 43 -3.02 4.33 9.99
CA LEU A 43 -2.61 5.29 11.02
C LEU A 43 -1.68 4.62 12.03
N GLN A 44 -0.68 5.36 12.47
CA GLN A 44 0.11 5.02 13.65
C GLN A 44 -0.72 5.27 14.93
N PRO A 45 -0.36 4.69 16.09
CA PRO A 45 -1.04 4.96 17.36
C PRO A 45 -1.09 6.45 17.76
N ASN A 46 -0.16 7.27 17.24
CA ASN A 46 -0.14 8.72 17.44
C ASN A 46 -0.99 9.51 16.42
N GLY A 47 -1.80 8.84 15.60
CA GLY A 47 -2.69 9.45 14.61
C GLY A 47 -2.00 9.93 13.34
N ARG A 48 -0.69 9.77 13.19
CA ARG A 48 0.01 10.12 11.94
C ARG A 48 -0.22 9.07 10.86
N LEU A 49 -0.21 9.52 9.61
CA LEU A 49 -0.29 8.64 8.44
C LEU A 49 0.87 7.62 8.46
N SER A 50 0.52 6.35 8.32
CA SER A 50 1.44 5.24 8.10
C SER A 50 1.36 4.85 6.63
N VAL A 51 2.49 4.86 5.94
CA VAL A 51 2.60 4.41 4.57
C VAL A 51 3.65 3.31 4.51
N PHE A 52 3.26 2.16 3.98
CA PHE A 52 4.15 1.06 3.73
C PHE A 52 3.97 0.56 2.30
N GLU A 53 5.08 0.27 1.63
CA GLU A 53 5.06 -0.28 0.28
C GLU A 53 5.92 -1.53 0.13
N ARG A 54 5.52 -2.36 -0.84
CA ARG A 54 6.26 -3.52 -1.34
C ARG A 54 6.26 -3.47 -2.86
N THR A 55 7.36 -3.91 -3.47
CA THR A 55 7.51 -3.92 -4.94
C THR A 55 7.47 -5.36 -5.44
N PHE A 56 6.73 -5.58 -6.54
CA PHE A 56 6.57 -6.86 -7.21
C PHE A 56 6.70 -6.68 -8.72
N GLU A 57 7.05 -7.77 -9.42
CA GLU A 57 7.02 -7.86 -10.88
C GLU A 57 5.57 -7.82 -11.38
N ARG A 58 5.01 -6.61 -11.47
CA ARG A 58 3.60 -6.29 -11.73
C ARG A 58 2.64 -6.79 -10.65
N CYS A 59 1.65 -5.97 -10.30
CA CYS A 59 0.55 -6.37 -9.43
C CYS A 59 -0.72 -6.47 -10.27
N MET A 60 -1.31 -7.67 -10.37
CA MET A 60 -2.40 -7.99 -11.29
C MET A 60 -3.77 -8.17 -10.63
N GLY A 61 -3.81 -8.25 -9.30
CA GLY A 61 -5.05 -8.44 -8.56
C GLY A 61 -4.82 -8.46 -7.05
N LEU A 62 -5.84 -8.05 -6.31
CA LEU A 62 -5.91 -8.14 -4.86
C LEU A 62 -7.21 -8.83 -4.44
N TYR A 63 -7.12 -9.69 -3.43
CA TYR A 63 -8.27 -10.33 -2.82
C TYR A 63 -8.06 -10.49 -1.32
N ALA A 64 -8.97 -9.95 -0.52
CA ALA A 64 -8.96 -10.10 0.93
C ALA A 64 -9.87 -11.26 1.34
N ASN A 65 -9.39 -12.12 2.22
CA ASN A 65 -10.16 -13.23 2.79
C ASN A 65 -9.83 -13.40 4.28
N GLY A 66 -10.73 -12.96 5.15
CA GLY A 66 -10.52 -13.01 6.60
C GLY A 66 -9.27 -12.24 7.01
N ASN A 67 -8.29 -12.95 7.58
CA ASN A 67 -7.00 -12.40 8.03
C ASN A 67 -5.89 -12.48 6.97
N SER A 68 -6.22 -12.88 5.75
CA SER A 68 -5.25 -13.04 4.67
C SER A 68 -5.52 -12.05 3.54
N LEU A 69 -4.45 -11.51 2.97
CA LEU A 69 -4.47 -10.74 1.72
C LEU A 69 -3.73 -11.50 0.64
N TYR A 70 -4.38 -11.74 -0.49
CA TYR A 70 -3.80 -12.37 -1.67
C TYR A 70 -3.47 -11.31 -2.71
N MET A 71 -2.28 -11.41 -3.31
CA MET A 71 -1.84 -10.55 -4.40
C MET A 71 -1.20 -11.38 -5.50
N SER A 72 -1.74 -11.32 -6.71
CA SER A 72 -1.15 -11.97 -7.88
C SER A 72 -0.14 -11.05 -8.55
N SER A 73 1.08 -11.54 -8.76
CA SER A 73 2.08 -10.91 -9.60
C SER A 73 2.15 -11.55 -10.99
N LEU A 74 3.08 -11.10 -11.84
CA LEU A 74 3.30 -11.69 -13.16
C LEU A 74 3.64 -13.19 -13.11
N TYR A 75 4.32 -13.63 -12.04
CA TYR A 75 4.86 -14.99 -11.94
C TYR A 75 4.41 -15.75 -10.68
N GLN A 76 3.89 -15.07 -9.65
CA GLN A 76 3.66 -15.66 -8.33
C GLN A 76 2.34 -15.20 -7.74
N LEU A 77 1.76 -16.04 -6.88
CA LEU A 77 0.70 -15.62 -5.96
C LEU A 77 1.30 -15.44 -4.57
N TRP A 78 1.16 -14.23 -4.02
CA TRP A 78 1.59 -13.90 -2.68
C TRP A 78 0.40 -13.95 -1.74
N ARG A 79 0.60 -14.56 -0.56
CA ARG A 79 -0.36 -14.55 0.54
C ARG A 79 0.30 -13.89 1.74
N PHE A 80 -0.26 -12.76 2.17
CA PHE A 80 0.10 -12.08 3.40
C PHE A 80 -0.86 -12.53 4.49
N GLU A 81 -0.32 -12.98 5.62
CA GLU A 81 -1.11 -13.37 6.78
C GLU A 81 -0.97 -12.32 7.87
N ASN A 82 -2.07 -11.98 8.53
CA ASN A 82 -1.99 -11.26 9.79
C ASN A 82 -1.54 -12.21 10.91
N ILE A 83 -0.31 -12.06 11.38
CA ILE A 83 0.34 -12.97 12.34
C ILE A 83 0.37 -12.45 13.79
N ILE A 84 -0.23 -11.28 14.07
CA ILE A 84 -0.26 -10.63 15.39
C ILE A 84 -1.68 -10.14 15.69
#